data_AF-A0A536ZDB6-F1
#
_entry.id   AF-A0A536ZDB6-F1
#
_cell.length_a   1.000
_cell.length_b   1.000
_cell.length_c   1.000
_cell.angle_alpha   90.00
_cell.angle_beta   90.00
_cell.angle_gamma   90.00
#
_symmetry.space_group_name_H-M   'P 1'
#
loop_
_entity.id
_entity.type
_entity.pdbx_description
1 polymer ?
#
loop_
_entity_poly.entity_id
_entity_poly.type
_entity_poly.pdbx_seq_one_letter_code
_entity_poly.pdbx_strand_id
1 'polypeptide(L)' 'SWVEIRDRDGRTLMSQLNPAGSRRVVLGRRPLSLVIGNGAAVRLIYNDNPVDLKPYIQIEVARLTLD' A
#
# COMPACT_ATOMS: atom_id res chain seq x y z
N SER A 1 -2.42 10.57 -2.54
CA SER A 1 -3.04 9.23 -2.56
C SER A 1 -3.53 8.83 -1.19
N TRP A 2 -4.73 8.27 -1.09
CA TRP A 2 -5.20 7.62 0.14
C TRP A 2 -4.51 6.25 0.27
N VAL A 3 -4.01 5.90 1.46
CA VAL A 3 -3.37 4.60 1.70
C VAL A 3 -3.84 4.04 3.04
N GLU A 4 -4.28 2.79 3.00
CA GLU A 4 -4.54 1.97 4.18
C GLU A 4 -3.67 0.70 4.15
N ILE A 5 -3.07 0.36 5.29
CA ILE A 5 -2.24 -0.82 5.49
C ILE A 5 -2.65 -1.50 6.79
N ARG A 6 -2.92 -2.82 6.73
CA ARG A 6 -3.22 -3.67 7.89
C ARG A 6 -2.22 -4.82 7.98
N ASP A 7 -1.85 -5.21 9.20
CA ASP A 7 -1.04 -6.41 9.44
C ASP A 7 -1.88 -7.70 9.50
N ARG A 8 -1.20 -8.84 9.67
CA ARG A 8 -1.82 -10.18 9.77
C ARG A 8 -2.90 -10.31 10.84
N ASP A 9 -2.82 -9.51 11.90
CA ASP A 9 -3.73 -9.55 13.03
C ASP A 9 -4.95 -8.63 12.76
N GLY A 10 -5.02 -8.03 11.56
CA GLY A 10 -6.05 -7.08 11.16
C GLY A 10 -5.83 -5.67 11.71
N ARG A 11 -4.70 -5.42 12.40
CA ARG A 11 -4.42 -4.12 13.01
C ARG A 11 -4.01 -3.13 11.94
N THR A 12 -4.68 -1.98 11.92
CA THR A 12 -4.33 -0.86 11.04
C THR A 12 -2.98 -0.27 11.44
N LEU A 13 -2.01 -0.35 10.53
CA LEU A 13 -0.68 0.26 10.68
C LEU A 13 -0.65 1.69 10.13
N MET A 14 -1.47 1.97 9.11
CA MET A 14 -1.61 3.27 8.48
C MET A 14 -2.99 3.37 7.83
N SER A 15 -3.65 4.51 7.95
CA SER A 15 -4.88 4.84 7.22
C SER A 15 -4.96 6.37 7.11
N GLN A 16 -4.43 6.93 6.02
CA GLN A 16 -4.35 8.39 5.84
C GLN A 16 -4.22 8.82 4.37
N LEU A 17 -4.48 10.11 4.13
CA LEU A 17 -4.14 10.77 2.86
C LEU A 17 -2.65 11.18 2.87
N ASN A 18 -1.95 10.84 1.80
CA ASN A 18 -0.55 11.18 1.59
C ASN A 18 -0.42 12.21 0.45
N PRO A 19 0.20 13.38 0.70
CA PRO A 19 0.49 14.38 -0.33
C PRO A 19 1.44 13.87 -1.41
N ALA A 20 1.44 14.52 -2.57
CA ALA A 20 2.39 14.21 -3.64
C ALA A 20 3.85 14.38 -3.17
N GLY A 21 4.74 13.51 -3.63
CA GLY A 21 6.16 13.52 -3.24
C GLY A 21 6.47 13.02 -1.83
N SER A 22 5.46 12.71 -1.01
CA SER A 22 5.68 12.17 0.33
C SER A 22 6.17 10.72 0.29
N ARG A 23 7.02 10.37 1.26
CA ARG A 23 7.47 8.99 1.52
C ARG A 23 6.94 8.51 2.86
N ARG A 24 6.51 7.26 2.90
CA ARG A 24 6.10 6.55 4.11
C ARG A 24 6.83 5.24 4.21
N VAL A 25 7.25 4.89 5.42
CA VAL A 25 7.84 3.60 5.75
C VAL A 25 6.97 3.01 6.85
N VAL A 26 6.51 1.79 6.63
CA VAL A 26 5.62 1.08 7.56
C VAL A 26 6.24 -0.28 7.84
N LEU A 27 6.34 -0.63 9.12
CA LEU A 27 6.78 -1.93 9.58
C LEU A 27 5.57 -2.67 10.13
N GLY A 28 5.44 -3.94 9.77
CA GLY A 28 4.29 -4.74 10.15
C GLY A 28 4.55 -6.24 10.00
N ARG A 29 3.64 -7.02 10.58
CA ARG A 29 3.68 -8.48 10.50
C ARG A 29 3.01 -8.94 9.21
N ARG A 30 3.75 -9.74 8.43
CA ARG A 30 3.26 -10.37 7.20
C ARG A 30 2.14 -11.38 7.52
N PRO A 31 1.13 -11.55 6.65
CA PRO A 31 0.89 -10.78 5.44
C PRO A 31 0.39 -9.35 5.72
N LEU A 32 0.75 -8.40 4.85
CA LEU A 32 0.25 -7.02 4.89
C LEU A 32 -0.85 -6.84 3.85
N SER A 33 -2.02 -6.37 4.26
CA SER A 33 -3.11 -6.00 3.34
C SER A 33 -3.05 -4.51 3.03
N LEU A 34 -3.06 -4.14 1.76
CA LEU A 34 -2.93 -2.76 1.30
C LEU A 34 -4.12 -2.35 0.43
N VAL A 35 -4.64 -1.15 0.70
CA VAL A 35 -5.59 -0.44 -0.17
C VAL A 35 -5.00 0.93 -0.51
N ILE A 36 -4.79 1.19 -1.80
CA ILE A 36 -4.12 2.40 -2.29
C ILE A 36 -5.04 3.10 -3.31
N GLY A 37 -5.56 4.27 -2.96
CA GLY A 37 -6.32 5.13 -3.87
C GLY A 37 -5.42 5.97 -4.76
N ASN A 38 -5.80 6.14 -6.03
CA ASN A 38 -4.91 6.62 -7.10
C ASN A 38 -3.62 5.78 -7.14
N GLY A 39 -3.79 4.47 -7.33
CA GLY A 39 -2.71 3.49 -7.33
C GLY A 39 -1.66 3.74 -8.41
N ALA A 40 -2.06 4.30 -9.56
CA ALA A 40 -1.15 4.63 -10.66
C ALA A 40 -0.13 5.72 -10.28
N ALA A 41 -0.43 6.58 -9.30
CA ALA A 41 0.46 7.62 -8.82
C ALA A 41 1.38 7.17 -7.66
N VAL A 42 1.30 5.91 -7.22
CA VAL A 42 2.05 5.40 -6.07
C VAL A 42 3.12 4.43 -6.53
N ARG A 43 4.32 4.56 -5.94
CA ARG A 43 5.39 3.57 -6.05
C ARG A 43 5.48 2.81 -4.74
N LEU A 44 5.33 1.49 -4.81
CA LEU A 44 5.45 0.60 -3.67
C LEU A 44 6.78 -0.18 -3.74
N ILE A 45 7.51 -0.19 -2.64
CA ILE A 45 8.70 -1.02 -2.45
C ILE A 45 8.42 -1.91 -1.23
N TYR A 46 8.66 -3.21 -1.39
CA TYR A 46 8.49 -4.21 -0.35
C TYR A 46 9.75 -5.04 -0.21
N ASN A 47 10.37 -5.00 0.98
CA ASN A 47 11.66 -5.65 1.26
C ASN A 47 12.68 -5.36 0.16
N ASP A 48 12.88 -4.08 -0.14
CA ASP A 48 13.77 -3.53 -1.18
C ASP A 48 13.43 -3.90 -2.64
N ASN A 49 12.32 -4.61 -2.87
CA ASN A 49 11.85 -4.96 -4.21
C ASN A 49 10.70 -4.05 -4.64
N PRO A 50 10.76 -3.44 -5.84
CA PRO A 50 9.62 -2.72 -6.37
C PRO A 50 8.46 -3.68 -6.66
N VAL A 51 7.25 -3.27 -6.29
CA VAL A 51 6.02 -4.01 -6.57
C VAL A 51 5.27 -3.33 -7.70
N ASP A 52 4.96 -4.05 -8.77
CA ASP A 52 4.08 -3.52 -9.83
C ASP A 52 2.64 -3.49 -9.32
N LEU A 53 2.08 -2.28 -9.20
CA LEU A 53 0.70 -2.09 -8.75
C LEU A 53 -0.33 -2.28 -9.87
N LYS A 54 0.07 -2.18 -11.15
CA LYS A 54 -0.84 -2.26 -12.30
C LYS A 54 -1.82 -3.43 -12.28
N PRO A 55 -1.40 -4.69 -12.02
CA PRO A 55 -2.33 -5.81 -12.03
C PRO A 55 -3.35 -5.78 -10.89
N TYR A 56 -3.10 -4.98 -9.85
CA TYR A 56 -3.94 -4.86 -8.66
C TYR A 56 -4.89 -3.66 -8.71
N ILE A 57 -4.77 -2.80 -9.73
CA ILE A 57 -5.60 -1.60 -9.87
C ILE A 57 -6.94 -1.95 -10.51
N GLN A 58 -8.01 -1.61 -9.81
CA GLN A 58 -9.37 -1.55 -10.35
C GLN A 58 -9.87 -0.12 -10.30
N ILE A 59 -10.21 0.43 -11.47
CA ILE A 59 -10.56 1.84 -11.70
C ILE A 59 -9.38 2.75 -11.31
N GLU A 60 -9.28 3.16 -10.06
CA GLU A 60 -8.17 3.98 -9.54
C GLU A 60 -7.54 3.39 -8.28
N VAL A 61 -8.06 2.27 -7.76
CA VAL A 61 -7.70 1.74 -6.46
C VAL A 61 -6.94 0.43 -6.61
N ALA A 62 -5.70 0.38 -6.11
CA ALA A 62 -4.95 -0.86 -6.00
C ALA A 62 -5.32 -1.60 -4.71
N ARG A 63 -5.60 -2.91 -4.83
CA ARG A 63 -5.84 -3.80 -3.68
C ARG A 63 -4.95 -5.03 -3.81
N LEU A 64 -4.07 -5.23 -2.82
CA LEU A 64 -3.13 -6.35 -2.82
C LEU A 64 -2.77 -6.77 -1.40
N THR A 65 -2.31 -8.01 -1.28
CA THR A 65 -1.73 -8.56 -0.06
C THR A 65 -0.27 -8.90 -0.33
N LEU A 66 0.62 -8.51 0.57
CA LEU A 66 2.03 -8.82 0.53
C LEU A 66 2.31 -9.91 1.58
N ASP A 67 2.63 -11.12 1.12
CA ASP A 67 3.03 -12.22 1.99
C ASP A 67 4.39 -12.01 2.59
#